data_AF-A0A3C0DP21-F1
#
_entry.id   AF-A0A3C0DP21-F1
#
_cell.length_a   1.000
_cell.length_b   1.000
_cell.length_c   1.000
_cell.angle_alpha   90.00
_cell.angle_beta   90.00
_cell.angle_gamma   90.00
#
_symmetry.space_group_name_H-M   'P 1'
#
loop_
_entity.id
_entity.type
_entity.pdbx_description
1 polymer ?
#
loop_
_entity_poly.entity_id
_entity_poly.type
_entity_poly.pdbx_seq_one_letter_code
_entity_poly.pdbx_strand_id
1 'polypeptide(L)'
;MWKGLPEPYTKRTVEGDLGVRHGVAYLVEMAGVEWLAATAGLSEEAVRRGVAARTNNAAFLPDDASGRRLDDGLARAAAAIALRRHAGTITTQYAPFGKLLTQKGKDLTAISRLLVTGGPVIGALNAAALINGALSDIEDPAVLSPRNVAVIVDRHYILSAVGLLARVDPMAALQLFNNTFSVSGKDS
;
A
#
# COMPACT_ATOMS: atom_id res chain seq x y z
N MET A 1 23.95 -19.05 -0.79
CA MET A 1 23.21 -19.93 0.13
C MET A 1 22.21 -19.08 0.89
N TRP A 2 20.91 -19.36 0.76
CA TRP A 2 19.84 -18.61 1.46
C TRP A 2 19.65 -19.21 2.85
N LYS A 3 19.47 -18.37 3.87
CA LYS A 3 19.24 -18.82 5.26
C LYS A 3 17.87 -18.33 5.71
N GLY A 4 16.92 -19.26 5.88
CA GLY A 4 15.54 -18.99 6.32
C GLY A 4 14.66 -20.25 6.22
N LEU A 5 13.61 -20.34 7.03
CA LEU A 5 12.56 -21.37 6.86
C LEU A 5 11.86 -21.17 5.50
N PRO A 6 11.38 -22.24 4.84
CA PRO A 6 10.61 -22.10 3.61
C PRO A 6 9.41 -21.17 3.83
N GLU A 7 9.22 -20.23 2.90
CA GLU A 7 8.15 -19.23 2.96
C GLU A 7 6.77 -19.90 2.86
N PRO A 8 5.77 -19.47 3.66
CA PRO A 8 4.42 -20.02 3.59
C PRO A 8 3.74 -19.70 2.24
N TYR A 9 2.86 -20.62 1.80
CA TYR A 9 2.06 -20.49 0.57
C TYR A 9 1.20 -19.21 0.58
N THR A 10 0.55 -18.92 1.71
CA THR A 10 -0.29 -17.72 1.86
C THR A 10 0.40 -16.69 2.74
N LYS A 11 0.58 -15.47 2.21
CA LYS A 11 1.12 -14.33 2.95
C LYS A 11 0.01 -13.32 3.23
N ARG A 12 -0.23 -13.02 4.51
CA ARG A 12 -1.08 -11.90 4.93
C ARG A 12 -0.28 -10.88 5.70
N THR A 13 -0.57 -9.61 5.50
CA THR A 13 -0.01 -8.49 6.25
C THR A 13 -1.05 -7.41 6.39
N VAL A 14 -1.04 -6.70 7.51
CA VAL A 14 -2.02 -5.67 7.83
C VAL A 14 -1.24 -4.48 8.38
N GLU A 15 -1.42 -3.32 7.76
CA GLU A 15 -0.86 -2.07 8.27
C GLU A 15 -1.83 -1.54 9.34
N GLY A 16 -1.29 -0.92 10.40
CA GLY A 16 -2.11 -0.08 11.27
C GLY A 16 -2.66 1.12 10.48
N ASP A 17 -3.54 1.93 11.08
CA ASP A 17 -4.03 3.12 10.37
C ASP A 17 -2.87 4.11 10.13
N LEU A 18 -2.36 4.15 8.89
CA LEU A 18 -1.46 5.22 8.42
C LEU A 18 -2.22 6.51 8.10
N GLY A 19 -3.55 6.48 8.20
CA GLY A 19 -4.56 7.40 7.71
C GLY A 19 -4.08 8.77 7.27
N VAL A 20 -4.41 9.14 6.03
CA VAL A 20 -4.21 10.49 5.47
C VAL A 20 -4.97 11.60 6.20
N ARG A 21 -5.70 11.26 7.28
CA ARG A 21 -6.48 12.17 8.12
C ARG A 21 -5.81 12.36 9.48
N HIS A 22 -5.65 11.28 10.25
CA HIS A 22 -5.08 11.35 11.61
C HIS A 22 -3.54 11.32 11.61
N GLY A 23 -2.91 10.78 10.57
CA GLY A 23 -1.45 10.63 10.44
C GLY A 23 -0.79 11.54 9.42
N VAL A 24 -1.50 12.55 8.88
CA VAL A 24 -1.02 13.34 7.74
C VAL A 24 0.31 14.05 8.01
N ALA A 25 0.52 14.56 9.23
CA ALA A 25 1.77 15.22 9.61
C ALA A 25 2.95 14.23 9.58
N TYR A 26 2.77 13.03 10.13
CA TYR A 26 3.78 11.98 10.12
C TYR A 26 4.06 11.46 8.69
N LEU A 27 3.02 11.31 7.86
CA LEU A 27 3.20 10.95 6.45
C LEU A 27 4.05 11.97 5.70
N VAL A 28 3.80 13.26 5.94
CA VAL A 28 4.55 14.35 5.29
C VAL A 28 5.98 14.41 5.80
N GLU A 29 6.22 14.16 7.09
CA GLU A 29 7.56 14.05 7.66
C GLU A 29 8.36 12.91 7.01
N MET A 30 7.72 11.75 6.81
CA MET A 30 8.35 10.58 6.21
C MET A 30 8.57 10.72 4.69
N ALA A 31 7.62 11.35 3.97
CA ALA A 31 7.67 11.48 2.52
C ALA A 31 8.48 12.70 2.05
N GLY A 32 8.49 13.78 2.84
CA GLY A 32 9.05 15.07 2.47
C GLY A 32 8.08 15.94 1.65
N VAL A 33 8.07 17.24 1.95
CA VAL A 33 7.20 18.23 1.28
C VAL A 33 7.57 18.40 -0.20
N GLU A 34 8.86 18.37 -0.51
CA GLU A 34 9.40 18.49 -1.87
C GLU A 34 8.91 17.36 -2.77
N TRP A 35 9.03 16.11 -2.30
CA TRP A 35 8.55 14.93 -3.01
C TRP A 35 7.03 14.96 -3.22
N LEU A 36 6.27 15.37 -2.19
CA LEU A 36 4.81 15.52 -2.29
C LEU A 36 4.42 16.61 -3.28
N ALA A 37 5.13 17.74 -3.29
CA ALA A 37 4.90 18.84 -4.22
C ALA A 37 5.13 18.39 -5.66
N ALA A 38 6.24 17.71 -5.94
CA ALA A 38 6.54 17.14 -7.25
C ALA A 38 5.48 16.10 -7.67
N THR A 39 5.14 15.17 -6.78
CA THR A 39 4.19 14.08 -7.05
C THR A 39 2.78 14.60 -7.30
N ALA A 40 2.33 15.58 -6.52
CA ALA A 40 1.02 16.19 -6.69
C ALA A 40 1.01 17.29 -7.79
N GLY A 41 2.15 17.67 -8.35
CA GLY A 41 2.29 18.81 -9.26
C GLY A 41 1.88 20.14 -8.62
N LEU A 42 2.10 20.31 -7.33
CA LEU A 42 1.78 21.50 -6.54
C LEU A 42 3.05 22.26 -6.18
N SER A 43 2.91 23.53 -5.76
CA SER A 43 4.00 24.19 -5.04
C SER A 43 4.09 23.64 -3.62
N GLU A 44 5.29 23.65 -3.04
CA GLU A 44 5.49 23.24 -1.64
C GLU A 44 4.60 24.04 -0.67
N GLU A 45 4.41 25.33 -0.97
CA GLU A 45 3.55 26.20 -0.18
C GLU A 45 2.07 25.76 -0.24
N ALA A 46 1.58 25.34 -1.41
CA ALA A 46 0.25 24.76 -1.52
C ALA A 46 0.13 23.42 -0.76
N VAL A 47 1.17 22.59 -0.77
CA VAL A 47 1.23 21.36 0.02
C VAL A 47 1.16 21.67 1.52
N ARG A 48 2.01 22.58 2.03
CA ARG A 48 2.02 22.97 3.45
C ARG A 48 0.65 23.47 3.92
N ARG A 49 0.00 24.35 3.15
CA ARG A 49 -1.36 24.81 3.46
C ARG A 49 -2.39 23.68 3.43
N GLY A 50 -2.33 22.81 2.42
CA GLY A 50 -3.26 21.69 2.29
C GLY A 50 -3.11 20.65 3.41
N VAL A 51 -1.88 20.40 3.87
CA VAL A 51 -1.57 19.53 5.00
C VAL A 51 -2.08 20.15 6.31
N ALA A 52 -1.86 21.46 6.53
CA ALA A 52 -2.35 22.16 7.71
C ALA A 52 -3.89 22.10 7.79
N ALA A 53 -4.60 22.28 6.67
CA ALA A 53 -6.06 22.18 6.62
C ALA A 53 -6.58 20.79 7.06
N ARG A 54 -5.90 19.71 6.66
CA ARG A 54 -6.24 18.33 7.06
C ARG A 54 -5.90 18.03 8.51
N THR A 55 -4.76 18.55 8.99
CA THR A 55 -4.31 18.38 10.37
C THR A 55 -5.30 19.01 11.36
N ASN A 56 -5.85 20.17 10.99
CA ASN A 56 -6.79 20.92 11.83
C ASN A 56 -8.26 20.47 11.67
N ASN A 57 -8.57 19.61 10.70
CA ASN A 57 -9.92 19.10 10.47
C ASN A 57 -9.89 17.67 9.89
N ALA A 58 -10.13 16.67 10.75
CA ALA A 58 -10.17 15.26 10.35
C ALA A 58 -11.30 14.91 9.38
N ALA A 59 -12.34 15.75 9.28
CA ALA A 59 -13.44 15.59 8.34
C ALA A 59 -13.19 16.32 7.00
N PHE A 60 -12.03 16.98 6.84
CA PHE A 60 -11.70 17.72 5.62
C PHE A 60 -11.77 16.81 4.39
N LEU A 61 -12.48 17.29 3.37
CA LEU A 61 -12.56 16.69 2.05
C LEU A 61 -12.25 17.79 1.03
N PRO A 62 -11.34 17.54 0.08
CA PRO A 62 -11.06 18.52 -0.96
C PRO A 62 -12.25 18.65 -1.92
N ASP A 63 -12.69 19.89 -2.15
CA ASP A 63 -13.69 20.23 -3.15
C ASP A 63 -13.05 20.60 -4.51
N ASP A 64 -11.77 20.94 -4.52
CA ASP A 64 -11.02 21.38 -5.69
C ASP A 64 -10.05 20.32 -6.26
N ALA A 65 -9.56 20.58 -7.47
CA ALA A 65 -8.65 19.67 -8.17
C ALA A 65 -7.26 19.59 -7.50
N SER A 66 -6.80 20.69 -6.88
CA SER A 66 -5.51 20.74 -6.20
C SER A 66 -5.53 19.93 -4.91
N GLY A 67 -6.59 20.03 -4.12
CA GLY A 67 -6.80 19.23 -2.93
C GLY A 67 -6.91 17.74 -3.24
N ARG A 68 -7.58 17.35 -4.33
CA ARG A 68 -7.64 15.95 -4.77
C ARG A 68 -6.27 15.39 -5.17
N ARG A 69 -5.47 16.18 -5.89
CA ARG A 69 -4.09 15.79 -6.24
C ARG A 69 -3.18 15.65 -5.01
N LEU A 70 -3.37 16.50 -4.00
CA LEU A 70 -2.68 16.34 -2.73
C LEU A 70 -3.10 15.04 -2.01
N ASP A 71 -4.40 14.72 -1.99
CA ASP A 71 -4.89 13.46 -1.40
C ASP A 71 -4.32 12.23 -2.12
N ASP A 72 -4.28 12.23 -3.45
CA ASP A 72 -3.65 11.15 -4.23
C ASP A 72 -2.16 11.01 -3.90
N GLY A 73 -1.43 12.14 -3.76
CA GLY A 73 -0.03 12.14 -3.34
C GLY A 73 0.19 11.59 -1.93
N LEU A 74 -0.65 12.01 -0.97
CA LEU A 74 -0.61 11.50 0.41
C LEU A 74 -0.95 10.01 0.48
N ALA A 75 -1.93 9.56 -0.30
CA ALA A 75 -2.32 8.16 -0.38
C ALA A 75 -1.22 7.30 -1.03
N ARG A 76 -0.52 7.82 -2.05
CA ARG A 76 0.67 7.16 -2.63
C ARG A 76 1.80 7.02 -1.61
N ALA A 77 2.11 8.09 -0.87
CA ALA A 77 3.10 8.05 0.20
C ALA A 77 2.75 7.01 1.28
N ALA A 78 1.49 7.02 1.74
CA ALA A 78 1.01 6.05 2.72
C ALA A 78 1.15 4.61 2.21
N ALA A 79 0.79 4.36 0.95
CA ALA A 79 0.94 3.04 0.33
C ALA A 79 2.41 2.62 0.25
N ALA A 80 3.32 3.50 -0.17
CA ALA A 80 4.75 3.20 -0.26
C ALA A 80 5.35 2.86 1.11
N ILE A 81 5.00 3.62 2.14
CA ILE A 81 5.43 3.38 3.53
C ILE A 81 4.91 2.04 4.03
N ALA A 82 3.61 1.73 3.84
CA ALA A 82 3.03 0.44 4.24
C ALA A 82 3.70 -0.74 3.54
N LEU A 83 3.90 -0.64 2.22
CA LEU A 83 4.54 -1.67 1.42
C LEU A 83 5.98 -1.92 1.89
N ARG A 84 6.74 -0.85 2.19
CA ARG A 84 8.11 -0.95 2.71
C ARG A 84 8.17 -1.56 4.11
N ARG A 85 7.20 -1.25 4.99
CA ARG A 85 7.14 -1.81 6.36
C ARG A 85 6.79 -3.28 6.40
N HIS A 86 6.03 -3.76 5.42
CA HIS A 86 5.57 -5.14 5.36
C HIS A 86 6.41 -6.06 4.49
N ALA A 87 7.10 -5.49 3.50
CA ALA A 87 8.11 -6.20 2.74
C ALA A 87 9.32 -6.53 3.62
N GLY A 88 9.87 -7.71 3.41
CA GLY A 88 11.18 -8.06 3.94
C GLY A 88 12.29 -7.33 3.19
N THR A 89 13.52 -7.51 3.67
CA THR A 89 14.72 -6.98 3.02
C THR A 89 15.79 -8.06 2.88
N ILE A 90 16.63 -7.93 1.85
CA ILE A 90 17.84 -8.74 1.68
C ILE A 90 19.06 -7.91 2.05
N THR A 91 19.90 -8.45 2.92
CA THR A 91 21.18 -7.85 3.29
C THR A 91 22.32 -8.72 2.80
N THR A 92 23.37 -8.10 2.26
CA THR A 92 24.59 -8.81 1.86
C THR A 92 25.58 -8.78 3.02
N GLN A 93 26.01 -9.95 3.48
CA GLN A 93 27.07 -10.13 4.45
C GLN A 93 28.29 -10.75 3.75
N TYR A 94 29.48 -10.29 4.09
CA TYR A 94 30.72 -10.83 3.56
C TYR A 94 31.34 -11.77 4.60
N ALA A 95 31.41 -13.06 4.26
CA ALA A 95 32.04 -14.08 5.08
C ALA A 95 33.36 -14.53 4.44
N PRO A 96 34.26 -15.21 5.17
CA PRO A 96 35.53 -15.71 4.63
C PRO A 96 35.39 -16.61 3.39
N PHE A 97 34.22 -17.23 3.20
CA PHE A 97 33.88 -18.08 2.06
C PHE A 97 33.04 -17.37 0.96
N GLY A 98 32.90 -16.04 1.03
CA GLY A 98 32.25 -15.23 -0.01
C GLY A 98 31.02 -14.45 0.45
N LYS A 99 30.25 -13.95 -0.53
CA LYS A 99 29.00 -13.20 -0.30
C LYS A 99 27.88 -14.11 0.19
N LEU A 100 27.26 -13.73 1.30
CA LEU A 100 26.09 -14.36 1.87
C LEU A 100 24.91 -13.38 1.80
N LEU A 101 23.79 -13.81 1.23
CA LEU A 101 22.55 -13.04 1.23
C LEU A 101 21.66 -13.52 2.38
N THR A 102 21.26 -12.59 3.25
CA THR A 102 20.39 -12.86 4.39
C THR A 102 19.10 -12.09 4.21
N GLN A 103 17.99 -12.82 4.10
CA GLN A 103 16.64 -12.26 4.09
C GLN A 103 16.15 -12.02 5.52
N LYS A 104 15.51 -10.88 5.76
CA LYS A 104 14.76 -10.58 6.98
C LYS A 104 13.33 -10.16 6.62
N GLY A 105 12.32 -10.77 7.22
CA GLY A 105 10.92 -10.48 6.90
C GLY A 105 10.43 -11.24 5.67
N LYS A 106 9.28 -10.83 5.13
CA LYS A 106 8.54 -11.58 4.10
C LYS A 106 9.03 -11.26 2.70
N ASP A 107 9.23 -12.27 1.87
CA ASP A 107 9.39 -12.04 0.44
C ASP A 107 8.01 -11.84 -0.24
N LEU A 108 7.72 -10.61 -0.65
CA LEU A 108 6.49 -10.26 -1.38
C LEU A 108 6.71 -10.10 -2.89
N THR A 109 7.92 -10.35 -3.41
CA THR A 109 8.27 -10.11 -4.82
C THR A 109 7.42 -10.92 -5.79
N ALA A 110 7.01 -12.14 -5.40
CA ALA A 110 6.17 -13.05 -6.17
C ALA A 110 4.66 -12.80 -6.01
N ILE A 111 4.24 -11.84 -5.17
CA ILE A 111 2.82 -11.49 -5.04
C ILE A 111 2.36 -10.82 -6.33
N SER A 112 1.31 -11.36 -6.94
CA SER A 112 0.76 -10.92 -8.22
C SER A 112 -0.57 -10.18 -8.11
N ARG A 113 -1.18 -10.15 -6.92
CA ARG A 113 -2.45 -9.46 -6.67
C ARG A 113 -2.36 -8.69 -5.35
N LEU A 114 -2.78 -7.43 -5.38
CA LEU A 114 -2.88 -6.60 -4.18
C LEU A 114 -4.32 -6.13 -4.03
N LEU A 115 -4.99 -6.59 -2.98
CA LEU A 115 -6.30 -6.10 -2.59
C LEU A 115 -6.12 -4.93 -1.64
N VAL A 116 -6.65 -3.76 -2.02
CA VAL A 116 -6.56 -2.51 -1.27
C VAL A 116 -7.94 -2.05 -0.84
N THR A 117 -8.03 -1.54 0.39
CA THR A 117 -9.25 -0.98 0.98
C THR A 117 -8.88 0.29 1.75
N GLY A 118 -9.86 1.18 1.93
CA GLY A 118 -9.67 2.46 2.62
C GLY A 118 -9.96 3.68 1.74
N GLY A 119 -10.57 4.69 2.36
CA GLY A 119 -11.07 5.90 1.69
C GLY A 119 -10.10 6.60 0.74
N PRO A 120 -8.81 6.77 1.08
CA PRO A 120 -7.87 7.48 0.22
C PRO A 120 -7.57 6.75 -1.10
N VAL A 121 -7.56 5.41 -1.07
CA VAL A 121 -7.31 4.60 -2.28
C VAL A 121 -8.60 4.36 -3.05
N ILE A 122 -9.73 4.21 -2.37
CA ILE A 122 -11.06 4.06 -3.00
C ILE A 122 -11.47 5.35 -3.72
N GLY A 123 -11.19 6.51 -3.13
CA GLY A 123 -11.46 7.83 -3.69
C GLY A 123 -10.41 8.33 -4.69
N ALA A 124 -9.32 7.60 -4.89
CA ALA A 124 -8.25 8.00 -5.80
C ALA A 124 -8.73 8.07 -7.24
N LEU A 125 -8.21 9.03 -8.01
CA LEU A 125 -8.54 9.19 -9.44
C LEU A 125 -8.20 7.92 -10.23
N ASN A 126 -7.06 7.30 -9.89
CA ASN A 126 -6.64 6.03 -10.46
C ASN A 126 -5.85 5.21 -9.41
N ALA A 127 -6.56 4.33 -8.70
CA ALA A 127 -5.97 3.49 -7.65
C ALA A 127 -4.83 2.58 -8.16
N ALA A 128 -4.91 2.08 -9.39
CA ALA A 128 -3.86 1.22 -9.95
C ALA A 128 -2.59 2.03 -10.20
N ALA A 129 -2.71 3.22 -10.79
CA ALA A 129 -1.57 4.12 -10.99
C ALA A 129 -0.95 4.58 -9.66
N LEU A 130 -1.79 4.85 -8.66
CA LEU A 130 -1.34 5.21 -7.31
C LEU A 130 -0.47 4.12 -6.68
N ILE A 131 -0.96 2.88 -6.68
CA ILE A 131 -0.23 1.74 -6.09
C ILE A 131 1.03 1.41 -6.90
N ASN A 132 0.96 1.43 -8.23
CA ASN A 132 2.14 1.21 -9.07
C ASN A 132 3.19 2.31 -8.88
N GLY A 133 2.74 3.55 -8.70
CA GLY A 133 3.59 4.68 -8.32
C GLY A 133 4.26 4.42 -6.97
N ALA A 134 3.48 4.03 -5.95
CA ALA A 134 4.00 3.71 -4.62
C ALA A 134 5.03 2.57 -4.63
N LEU A 135 4.84 1.54 -5.45
CA LEU A 135 5.82 0.47 -5.62
C LEU A 135 7.10 0.97 -6.31
N SER A 136 6.97 1.89 -7.26
CA SER A 136 8.11 2.51 -7.96
C SER A 136 8.90 3.45 -7.05
N ASP A 137 8.27 4.06 -6.06
CA ASP A 137 8.93 4.93 -5.07
C ASP A 137 9.79 4.14 -4.07
N ILE A 138 9.64 2.81 -4.03
CA ILE A 138 10.52 1.95 -3.24
C ILE A 138 11.83 1.77 -4.02
N GLU A 139 12.70 2.76 -3.93
CA GLU A 139 13.97 2.82 -4.68
C GLU A 139 14.98 1.75 -4.24
N ASP A 140 14.86 1.25 -3.01
CA ASP A 140 15.82 0.30 -2.43
C ASP A 140 15.59 -1.12 -2.99
N PRO A 141 16.50 -1.63 -3.86
CA PRO A 141 16.35 -2.96 -4.47
C PRO A 141 16.45 -4.08 -3.44
N ALA A 142 16.99 -3.81 -2.25
CA ALA A 142 17.03 -4.77 -1.16
C ALA A 142 15.63 -5.03 -0.57
N VAL A 143 14.65 -4.14 -0.78
CA VAL A 143 13.28 -4.33 -0.31
C VAL A 143 12.56 -5.33 -1.21
N LEU A 144 11.98 -6.36 -0.58
CA LEU A 144 11.26 -7.45 -1.23
C LEU A 144 9.78 -7.10 -1.43
N SER A 145 9.51 -5.92 -1.99
CA SER A 145 8.17 -5.48 -2.35
C SER A 145 7.67 -6.19 -3.62
N PRO A 146 6.35 -6.25 -3.84
CA PRO A 146 5.80 -6.81 -5.08
C PRO A 146 6.35 -6.13 -6.34
N ARG A 147 6.60 -6.91 -7.40
CA ARG A 147 7.19 -6.38 -8.65
C ARG A 147 6.15 -6.13 -9.75
N ASN A 148 5.13 -6.96 -9.84
CA ASN A 148 4.06 -6.84 -10.81
C ASN A 148 2.75 -7.30 -10.18
N VAL A 149 1.86 -6.36 -9.85
CA VAL A 149 0.61 -6.66 -9.16
C VAL A 149 -0.60 -6.16 -9.92
N ALA A 150 -1.61 -7.01 -10.01
CA ALA A 150 -2.97 -6.58 -10.31
C ALA A 150 -3.58 -5.95 -9.05
N VAL A 151 -3.91 -4.66 -9.14
CA VAL A 151 -4.51 -3.90 -8.05
C VAL A 151 -6.03 -4.11 -8.06
N ILE A 152 -6.56 -4.62 -6.96
CA ILE A 152 -7.99 -4.85 -6.76
C ILE A 152 -8.44 -3.91 -5.65
N VAL A 153 -9.50 -3.14 -5.89
CA VAL A 153 -9.97 -2.13 -4.93
C VAL A 153 -11.29 -2.59 -4.32
N ASP A 154 -11.37 -2.60 -2.99
CA ASP A 154 -12.60 -2.82 -2.23
C ASP A 154 -13.50 -1.57 -2.24
N ARG A 155 -14.07 -1.27 -3.41
CA ARG A 155 -14.88 -0.06 -3.63
C ARG A 155 -16.12 0.03 -2.75
N HIS A 156 -16.61 -1.12 -2.27
CA HIS A 156 -17.84 -1.24 -1.51
C HIS A 156 -17.60 -1.56 -0.03
N TYR A 157 -16.34 -1.53 0.44
CA TYR A 157 -15.95 -1.89 1.81
C TYR A 157 -16.45 -3.28 2.26
N ILE A 158 -16.60 -4.21 1.31
CA ILE A 158 -17.19 -5.52 1.55
C ILE A 158 -16.21 -6.49 2.20
N LEU A 159 -14.90 -6.20 2.19
CA LEU A 159 -13.89 -7.14 2.70
C LEU A 159 -14.08 -7.45 4.19
N SER A 160 -14.51 -6.46 4.98
CA SER A 160 -14.83 -6.63 6.39
C SER A 160 -16.07 -7.54 6.57
N ALA A 161 -17.11 -7.32 5.77
CA ALA A 161 -18.33 -8.13 5.77
C ALA A 161 -18.06 -9.57 5.35
N VAL A 162 -17.25 -9.79 4.30
CA VAL A 162 -16.78 -11.12 3.89
C VAL A 162 -16.05 -11.82 5.05
N GLY A 163 -15.15 -11.11 5.74
CA GLY A 163 -14.41 -11.66 6.88
C GLY A 163 -15.30 -12.07 8.05
N LEU A 164 -16.34 -11.29 8.34
CA LEU A 164 -17.33 -11.63 9.36
C LEU A 164 -18.19 -12.82 8.93
N LEU A 165 -18.68 -12.82 7.69
CA LEU A 165 -19.52 -13.88 7.14
C LEU A 165 -18.77 -15.21 7.10
N ALA A 166 -17.47 -15.21 6.77
CA ALA A 166 -16.65 -16.42 6.70
C ALA A 166 -16.57 -17.18 8.04
N ARG A 167 -16.86 -16.53 9.16
CA ARG A 167 -16.92 -17.18 10.49
C ARG A 167 -18.21 -17.97 10.73
N VAL A 168 -19.26 -17.67 9.97
CA VAL A 168 -20.60 -18.24 10.13
C VAL A 168 -20.95 -19.14 8.94
N ASP A 169 -20.72 -18.65 7.72
CA ASP A 169 -20.92 -19.36 6.46
C ASP A 169 -19.73 -19.08 5.50
N PRO A 170 -18.72 -19.97 5.50
CA PRO A 170 -17.57 -19.85 4.61
C PRO A 170 -17.92 -19.89 3.12
N MET A 171 -18.96 -20.62 2.74
CA MET A 171 -19.35 -20.77 1.34
C MET A 171 -20.03 -19.51 0.82
N ALA A 172 -20.96 -18.94 1.58
CA ALA A 172 -21.57 -17.66 1.25
C ALA A 172 -20.53 -16.53 1.20
N ALA A 173 -19.56 -16.52 2.13
CA ALA A 173 -18.47 -15.55 2.11
C ALA A 173 -17.60 -15.65 0.86
N LEU A 174 -17.25 -16.87 0.45
CA LEU A 174 -16.47 -17.10 -0.77
C LEU A 174 -17.24 -16.67 -2.02
N GLN A 175 -18.54 -16.99 -2.10
CA GLN A 175 -19.39 -16.55 -3.20
C GLN A 175 -19.48 -15.02 -3.28
N LEU A 176 -19.72 -14.35 -2.15
CA LEU A 176 -19.74 -12.89 -2.08
C LEU A 176 -18.41 -12.28 -2.54
N PHE A 177 -17.28 -12.80 -2.04
CA PHE A 177 -15.95 -12.36 -2.42
C PHE A 177 -15.71 -12.50 -3.94
N ASN A 178 -16.00 -13.68 -4.50
CA ASN A 178 -15.77 -13.95 -5.92
C ASN A 178 -16.65 -13.09 -6.82
N ASN A 179 -17.93 -12.90 -6.44
CA ASN A 179 -18.87 -12.07 -7.20
C ASN A 179 -18.44 -10.60 -7.21
N THR A 180 -17.87 -10.09 -6.12
CA THR A 180 -17.47 -8.68 -6.04
C THR A 180 -16.09 -8.41 -6.64
N PHE A 181 -15.12 -9.31 -6.42
CA PHE A 181 -13.74 -9.09 -6.86
C PHE A 181 -13.38 -9.77 -8.18
N SER A 182 -14.33 -10.47 -8.81
CA SER A 182 -14.13 -11.17 -10.09
C SER A 182 -12.85 -12.02 -10.11
N VAL A 183 -12.55 -12.68 -8.98
CA VAL A 183 -11.44 -13.63 -8.89
C VAL A 183 -11.90 -14.94 -9.51
N SER A 184 -12.14 -14.94 -10.83
CA SER A 184 -12.28 -16.19 -11.56
C SER A 184 -10.88 -16.82 -11.67
N GLY A 185 -10.69 -17.94 -10.98
CA GLY A 185 -9.49 -18.75 -11.10
C GLY A 185 -9.30 -19.19 -12.54
N LYS A 186 -8.23 -18.71 -13.18
CA LYS A 186 -7.60 -19.46 -14.27
C LYS A 186 -6.44 -20.21 -13.64
N ASP A 187 -6.75 -21.30 -12.97
CA ASP A 187 -5.80 -22.39 -12.85
C ASP A 187 -5.74 -23.02 -14.25
N SER A 188 -4.58 -22.87 -14.91
CA SER A 188 -4.21 -23.60 -16.13
C SER A 188 -3.13 -24.60 -15.74
#